data_AF-A0A2E1NUV3-F1
#
_entry.id   AF-A0A2E1NUV3-F1
#
_cell.length_a   1.000
_cell.length_b   1.000
_cell.length_c   1.000
_cell.angle_alpha   90.00
_cell.angle_beta   90.00
_cell.angle_gamma   90.00
#
_symmetry.space_group_name_H-M   'P 1'
#
loop_
_entity.id
_entity.type
_entity.pdbx_description
1 polymer ?
#
loop_
_entity_poly.entity_id
_entity_poly.type
_entity_poly.pdbx_seq_one_letter_code
_entity_poly.pdbx_strand_id
1 'polypeptide(L)'
;MLRSIRNNVKGTAAKVILAILIIPFVFFGVGSLVDSSGGNTFLEVNGEEVDQGELLFEMQLIRNQMIANMGEDIDYEQLSQEKLMPYALDRMTDQILLRQAGNDMKMSVPDILIDTIITSNPSFQQDGQFSNAQLSAFLNNQGLSLAMLRQRVANDVQQSQLSAGLASSHFNLAFNDDILIAILTERRELNWIKLAIADVLSGIKPSDEDINAFYQENMLIYQTERTIVAEYLDIQLQELFQPVSEEALLKEYSLQQAQFVEEESREVAHILLEINANQDEIQASDKLNVIQQRIDYGESFADLAREFSQDAGSAEAGGYLGYIQQGAGFPEDFERVSFALTEGEVSDPVKTDAGLHLIQLLAIELETLAPLEELQDAIVEQIQIRDARVQYVNLLEKAADLSFNAADLQAPADELNLTIKTSLPVAKGGLMADMEDGSSIFDNQSVIDALYSDEVLLDSVNSELIEISDDRSIIIRVKEVFEPKQLAISEVSSDIVQRLTVQQAAKALSAQESNIRKSLDLGLSFSDAAIEQGATLSTGFFSRNSSVLEQGLVNQIFSIPRNELGIQSFVASNGDIYLFELLSVDQDDEQMNAEVLASLKQQLLTMGGQQDVAYYMESLKQSAEIKR
;
A
#
# COMPACT_ATOMS: atom_id res chain seq x y z
N MET A 1 -12.37 63.32 7.33
CA MET A 1 -13.02 62.51 6.28
C MET A 1 -13.92 61.39 6.84
N LEU A 2 -13.48 60.58 7.81
CA LEU A 2 -14.28 59.48 8.40
C LEU A 2 -15.65 59.88 9.02
N ARG A 3 -15.77 61.11 9.55
CA ARG A 3 -17.06 61.64 10.07
C ARG A 3 -18.09 61.95 8.96
N SER A 4 -17.64 62.25 7.74
CA SER A 4 -18.52 62.55 6.60
C SER A 4 -19.12 61.27 6.00
N ILE A 5 -18.40 60.15 6.09
CA ILE A 5 -18.88 58.83 5.65
C ILE A 5 -19.92 58.30 6.65
N ARG A 6 -19.69 58.46 7.95
CA ARG A 6 -20.62 57.99 9.00
C ARG A 6 -21.98 58.69 9.00
N ASN A 7 -22.05 59.96 8.55
CA ASN A 7 -23.31 60.71 8.50
C ASN A 7 -24.12 60.46 7.22
N ASN A 8 -23.49 60.06 6.11
CA ASN A 8 -24.20 59.72 4.87
C ASN A 8 -24.82 58.32 4.88
N VAL A 9 -24.33 57.39 5.72
CA VAL A 9 -24.89 56.03 5.87
C VAL A 9 -26.21 55.99 6.67
N LYS A 10 -26.58 57.08 7.35
CA LYS A 10 -27.83 57.17 8.14
C LYS A 10 -29.02 57.75 7.39
N GLY A 11 -28.83 58.25 6.16
CA GLY A 11 -29.91 58.80 5.33
C GLY A 11 -30.81 57.71 4.77
N THR A 12 -32.08 58.04 4.51
CA THR A 12 -33.04 57.15 3.83
C THR A 12 -32.52 56.64 2.48
N ALA A 13 -31.71 57.42 1.77
CA ALA A 13 -31.05 57.00 0.54
C ALA A 13 -30.04 55.86 0.73
N ALA A 14 -29.29 55.83 1.83
CA ALA A 14 -28.35 54.74 2.14
C ALA A 14 -29.07 53.45 2.52
N LYS A 15 -30.25 53.55 3.18
CA LYS A 15 -31.11 52.39 3.46
C LYS A 15 -31.71 51.78 2.19
N VAL A 16 -32.04 52.61 1.18
CA VAL A 16 -32.54 52.14 -0.12
C VAL A 16 -31.43 51.45 -0.92
N ILE A 17 -30.21 51.99 -0.90
CA ILE A 17 -29.04 51.36 -1.55
C ILE A 17 -28.69 50.03 -0.85
N LEU A 18 -28.74 49.99 0.49
CA LEU A 18 -28.51 48.77 1.26
C LEU A 18 -29.60 47.72 1.02
N ALA A 19 -30.87 48.14 0.92
CA ALA A 19 -31.98 47.24 0.56
C ALA A 19 -31.82 46.68 -0.86
N ILE A 20 -31.38 47.48 -1.83
CA ILE A 20 -31.09 47.03 -3.20
C ILE A 20 -29.87 46.09 -3.24
N LEU A 21 -28.87 46.29 -2.37
CA LEU A 21 -27.70 45.41 -2.24
C LEU A 21 -28.00 44.08 -1.52
N ILE A 22 -28.99 44.06 -0.62
CA ILE A 22 -29.40 42.86 0.12
C ILE A 22 -30.33 41.97 -0.73
N ILE A 23 -31.10 42.54 -1.66
CA ILE A 23 -32.04 41.78 -2.49
C ILE A 23 -31.36 40.66 -3.32
N PRO A 24 -30.17 40.84 -3.94
CA PRO A 24 -29.44 39.74 -4.55
C PRO A 24 -29.05 38.65 -3.54
N PHE A 25 -28.59 39.03 -2.33
CA PHE A 25 -28.15 38.08 -1.30
C PHE A 25 -29.31 37.28 -0.67
N VAL A 26 -30.52 37.83 -0.65
CA VAL A 26 -31.74 37.15 -0.15
C VAL A 26 -32.33 36.22 -1.21
N PHE A 27 -32.15 36.51 -2.50
CA PHE A 27 -32.61 35.63 -3.59
C PHE A 27 -31.57 34.60 -4.06
N PHE A 28 -30.27 34.79 -3.81
CA PHE A 28 -29.19 33.85 -4.21
C PHE A 28 -28.55 33.05 -3.07
N GLY A 29 -28.76 33.41 -1.80
CA GLY A 29 -28.25 32.65 -0.65
C GLY A 29 -26.72 32.63 -0.52
N VAL A 30 -26.23 32.55 0.72
CA VAL A 30 -24.80 32.38 1.06
C VAL A 30 -24.29 30.94 0.85
N GLY A 31 -25.04 30.12 0.11
CA GLY A 31 -24.69 28.73 -0.24
C GLY A 31 -24.14 28.54 -1.65
N SER A 32 -23.84 29.60 -2.40
CA SER A 32 -23.36 29.51 -3.80
C SER A 32 -21.90 29.92 -4.01
N LEU A 33 -21.11 30.01 -2.93
CA LEU A 33 -19.64 30.20 -2.97
C LEU A 33 -18.86 28.90 -2.74
N VAL A 34 -19.53 27.76 -2.84
CA VAL A 34 -18.91 26.45 -3.11
C VAL A 34 -19.34 26.06 -4.52
N ASP A 35 -18.75 26.73 -5.50
CA ASP A 35 -18.75 26.24 -6.87
C ASP A 35 -17.51 25.35 -6.98
N SER A 36 -17.66 24.09 -6.53
CA SER A 36 -16.69 23.01 -6.69
C SER A 36 -16.68 22.43 -8.12
N SER A 37 -17.16 23.19 -9.10
CA SER A 37 -17.23 22.77 -10.52
C SER A 37 -15.92 22.95 -11.30
N GLY A 38 -14.80 23.14 -10.60
CA GLY A 38 -13.49 22.69 -11.06
C GLY A 38 -13.24 21.28 -10.53
N GLY A 39 -14.04 20.31 -10.98
CA GLY A 39 -13.89 18.91 -10.58
C GLY A 39 -12.50 18.41 -10.96
N ASN A 40 -11.64 18.17 -9.97
CA ASN A 40 -10.42 17.40 -10.17
C ASN A 40 -10.81 15.93 -10.29
N THR A 41 -11.46 15.57 -11.41
CA THR A 41 -11.82 14.21 -11.77
C THR A 41 -10.55 13.49 -12.23
N PHE A 42 -10.13 12.46 -11.48
CA PHE A 42 -8.89 11.70 -11.76
C PHE A 42 -9.15 10.42 -12.55
N LEU A 43 -10.39 9.93 -12.51
CA LEU A 43 -10.82 8.77 -13.27
C LEU A 43 -12.30 8.97 -13.64
N GLU A 44 -12.63 8.70 -14.89
CA GLU A 44 -14.02 8.64 -15.36
C GLU A 44 -14.23 7.27 -16.02
N VAL A 45 -15.23 6.51 -15.58
CA VAL A 45 -15.55 5.18 -16.12
C VAL A 45 -17.03 5.14 -16.54
N ASN A 46 -17.28 5.13 -17.85
CA ASN A 46 -18.63 5.19 -18.44
C ASN A 46 -19.47 6.39 -17.92
N GLY A 47 -18.82 7.54 -17.72
CA GLY A 47 -19.46 8.76 -17.21
C GLY A 47 -19.62 8.82 -15.69
N GLU A 48 -19.13 7.82 -14.95
CA GLU A 48 -19.00 7.90 -13.49
C GLU A 48 -17.63 8.48 -13.13
N GLU A 49 -17.64 9.63 -12.48
CA GLU A 49 -16.45 10.37 -12.09
C GLU A 49 -15.97 9.95 -10.70
N VAL A 50 -14.65 9.81 -10.57
CA VAL A 50 -13.94 9.56 -9.33
C VAL A 50 -13.14 10.80 -8.96
N ASP A 51 -13.38 11.30 -7.75
CA ASP A 51 -12.72 12.49 -7.26
C ASP A 51 -11.39 12.20 -6.54
N GLN A 52 -10.67 13.27 -6.19
CA GLN A 52 -9.39 13.18 -5.50
C GLN A 52 -9.50 12.49 -4.13
N GLY A 53 -10.58 12.72 -3.40
CA GLY A 53 -10.78 12.18 -2.07
C GLY A 53 -10.95 10.66 -2.12
N GLU A 54 -11.73 10.17 -3.09
CA GLU A 54 -11.92 8.74 -3.34
C GLU A 54 -10.61 8.05 -3.73
N LEU A 55 -9.82 8.66 -4.62
CA LEU A 55 -8.52 8.12 -5.02
C LEU A 55 -7.54 8.06 -3.84
N LEU A 56 -7.43 9.14 -3.05
CA LEU A 56 -6.53 9.19 -1.89
C LEU A 56 -6.94 8.16 -0.82
N PHE A 57 -8.23 8.00 -0.59
CA PHE A 57 -8.76 6.99 0.32
C PHE A 57 -8.40 5.58 -0.15
N GLU A 58 -8.58 5.28 -1.44
CA GLU A 58 -8.24 3.98 -2.01
C GLU A 58 -6.75 3.65 -1.89
N MET A 59 -5.89 4.64 -2.19
CA MET A 59 -4.44 4.50 -2.04
C MET A 59 -4.05 4.20 -0.58
N GLN A 60 -4.72 4.82 0.38
CA GLN A 60 -4.48 4.55 1.80
C GLN A 60 -4.88 3.12 2.18
N LEU A 61 -5.97 2.59 1.63
CA LEU A 61 -6.37 1.19 1.85
C LEU A 61 -5.32 0.22 1.30
N ILE A 62 -4.84 0.45 0.07
CA ILE A 62 -3.81 -0.39 -0.56
C ILE A 62 -2.51 -0.33 0.26
N ARG A 63 -2.10 0.86 0.70
CA ARG A 63 -0.94 1.05 1.58
C ARG A 63 -1.05 0.21 2.85
N ASN A 64 -2.17 0.32 3.56
CA ASN A 64 -2.41 -0.42 4.81
C ASN A 64 -2.34 -1.95 4.58
N GLN A 65 -2.87 -2.42 3.44
CA GLN A 65 -2.83 -3.83 3.06
C GLN A 65 -1.40 -4.31 2.73
N MET A 66 -0.60 -3.48 2.03
CA MET A 66 0.80 -3.81 1.74
C MET A 66 1.64 -3.89 3.02
N ILE A 67 1.49 -2.93 3.94
CA ILE A 67 2.18 -2.94 5.24
C ILE A 67 1.83 -4.22 6.02
N ALA A 68 0.55 -4.61 6.06
CA ALA A 68 0.10 -5.82 6.74
C ALA A 68 0.71 -7.11 6.14
N ASN A 69 0.98 -7.14 4.84
CA ASN A 69 1.55 -8.30 4.15
C ASN A 69 3.09 -8.36 4.22
N MET A 70 3.78 -7.22 4.37
CA MET A 70 5.25 -7.14 4.36
C MET A 70 5.89 -7.44 5.72
N GLY A 71 5.17 -7.24 6.83
CA GLY A 71 5.72 -7.52 8.17
C GLY A 71 6.81 -6.52 8.58
N GLU A 72 7.95 -7.01 9.07
CA GLU A 72 9.03 -6.16 9.63
C GLU A 72 9.96 -5.52 8.58
N ASP A 73 10.01 -6.05 7.35
CA ASP A 73 10.88 -5.57 6.28
C ASP A 73 10.11 -4.64 5.31
N ILE A 74 9.75 -3.45 5.80
CA ILE A 74 8.97 -2.46 5.01
C ILE A 74 9.89 -1.69 4.05
N ASP A 75 9.68 -1.89 2.75
CA ASP A 75 10.24 -1.04 1.70
C ASP A 75 9.34 0.18 1.48
N TYR A 76 9.73 1.31 2.07
CA TYR A 76 8.97 2.56 2.01
C TYR A 76 8.93 3.18 0.60
N GLU A 77 9.85 2.82 -0.29
CA GLU A 77 9.84 3.31 -1.69
C GLU A 77 8.58 2.82 -2.43
N GLN A 78 8.21 1.55 -2.18
CA GLN A 78 7.02 0.92 -2.77
C GLN A 78 5.70 1.52 -2.26
N LEU A 79 5.72 2.24 -1.13
CA LEU A 79 4.55 2.84 -0.49
C LEU A 79 4.33 4.32 -0.86
N SER A 80 5.18 4.86 -1.73
CA SER A 80 5.06 6.21 -2.27
C SER A 80 3.76 6.37 -3.08
N GLN A 81 3.22 7.60 -3.10
CA GLN A 81 1.96 7.87 -3.78
C GLN A 81 2.03 7.55 -5.28
N GLU A 82 3.15 7.88 -5.93
CA GLU A 82 3.38 7.61 -7.36
C GLU A 82 3.29 6.12 -7.69
N LYS A 83 3.82 5.24 -6.81
CA LYS A 83 3.78 3.79 -7.01
C LYS A 83 2.40 3.21 -6.73
N LEU A 84 1.65 3.75 -5.77
CA LEU A 84 0.34 3.25 -5.37
C LEU A 84 -0.80 3.69 -6.31
N MET A 85 -0.68 4.87 -6.93
CA MET A 85 -1.73 5.46 -7.75
C MET A 85 -2.19 4.54 -8.91
N PRO A 86 -1.31 3.92 -9.71
CA PRO A 86 -1.73 3.00 -10.76
C PRO A 86 -2.55 1.80 -10.24
N TYR A 87 -2.19 1.25 -9.08
CA TYR A 87 -2.92 0.15 -8.47
C TYR A 87 -4.30 0.59 -7.96
N ALA A 88 -4.39 1.79 -7.36
CA ALA A 88 -5.66 2.36 -6.92
C ALA A 88 -6.60 2.60 -8.11
N LEU A 89 -6.10 3.25 -9.17
CA LEU A 89 -6.90 3.52 -10.37
C LEU A 89 -7.40 2.24 -11.03
N ASP A 90 -6.58 1.19 -11.11
CA ASP A 90 -7.01 -0.09 -11.69
C ASP A 90 -8.04 -0.81 -10.81
N ARG A 91 -7.84 -0.83 -9.47
CA ARG A 91 -8.81 -1.42 -8.54
C ARG A 91 -10.16 -0.69 -8.55
N MET A 92 -10.15 0.64 -8.60
CA MET A 92 -11.38 1.45 -8.71
C MET A 92 -12.08 1.23 -10.05
N THR A 93 -11.33 1.15 -11.14
CA THR A 93 -11.87 0.82 -12.47
C THR A 93 -12.61 -0.52 -12.42
N ASP A 94 -11.99 -1.56 -11.85
CA ASP A 94 -12.58 -2.90 -11.73
C ASP A 94 -13.88 -2.89 -10.91
N GLN A 95 -13.86 -2.23 -9.75
CA GLN A 95 -15.02 -2.13 -8.86
C GLN A 95 -16.18 -1.39 -9.52
N ILE A 96 -15.91 -0.30 -10.23
CA ILE A 96 -16.93 0.47 -10.96
C ILE A 96 -17.53 -0.38 -12.07
N LEU A 97 -16.70 -1.02 -12.90
CA LEU A 97 -17.17 -1.85 -14.00
C LEU A 97 -18.00 -3.05 -13.53
N LEU A 98 -17.58 -3.74 -12.47
CA LEU A 98 -18.37 -4.85 -11.91
C LEU A 98 -19.70 -4.39 -11.33
N ARG A 99 -19.73 -3.26 -10.63
CA ARG A 99 -20.97 -2.68 -10.10
C ARG A 99 -21.91 -2.27 -11.23
N GLN A 100 -21.39 -1.59 -12.27
CA GLN A 100 -22.16 -1.24 -13.46
C GLN A 100 -22.74 -2.48 -14.14
N ALA A 101 -21.94 -3.53 -14.33
CA ALA A 101 -22.39 -4.80 -14.88
C ALA A 101 -23.48 -5.46 -14.02
N GLY A 102 -23.31 -5.50 -12.69
CA GLY A 102 -24.31 -6.02 -11.77
C GLY A 102 -25.63 -5.25 -11.83
N ASN A 103 -25.56 -3.93 -11.95
CA ASN A 103 -26.72 -3.05 -12.10
C ASN A 103 -27.44 -3.27 -13.44
N ASP A 104 -26.70 -3.42 -14.55
CA ASP A 104 -27.26 -3.71 -15.87
C ASP A 104 -27.97 -5.08 -15.90
N MET A 105 -27.45 -6.05 -15.15
CA MET A 105 -28.08 -7.34 -14.90
C MET A 105 -29.24 -7.27 -13.90
N LYS A 106 -29.52 -6.10 -13.33
CA LYS A 106 -30.56 -5.86 -12.31
C LYS A 106 -30.38 -6.71 -11.06
N MET A 107 -29.13 -6.97 -10.68
CA MET A 107 -28.81 -7.66 -9.43
C MET A 107 -29.05 -6.71 -8.25
N SER A 108 -29.77 -7.18 -7.23
CA SER A 108 -30.06 -6.40 -6.02
C SER A 108 -29.75 -7.23 -4.77
N VAL A 109 -29.23 -6.58 -3.74
CA VAL A 109 -28.95 -7.23 -2.44
C VAL A 109 -30.07 -6.90 -1.46
N PRO A 110 -30.75 -7.90 -0.86
CA PRO A 110 -31.77 -7.65 0.15
C PRO A 110 -31.18 -6.97 1.41
N ASP A 111 -31.88 -5.98 1.98
CA ASP A 111 -31.45 -5.26 3.19
C ASP A 111 -31.12 -6.21 4.35
N ILE A 112 -31.94 -7.26 4.55
CA ILE A 112 -31.72 -8.25 5.61
C ILE A 112 -30.35 -8.94 5.51
N LEU A 113 -29.83 -9.13 4.29
CA LEU A 113 -28.51 -9.73 4.10
C LEU A 113 -27.40 -8.74 4.44
N ILE A 114 -27.58 -7.46 4.08
CA ILE A 114 -26.67 -6.37 4.44
C ILE A 114 -26.58 -6.27 5.96
N ASP A 115 -27.74 -6.24 6.64
CA ASP A 115 -27.84 -6.19 8.09
C ASP A 115 -27.13 -7.38 8.73
N THR A 116 -27.41 -8.58 8.24
CA THR A 116 -26.80 -9.83 8.74
C THR A 116 -25.28 -9.80 8.61
N ILE A 117 -24.74 -9.33 7.48
CA ILE A 117 -23.29 -9.25 7.26
C ILE A 117 -22.66 -8.24 8.23
N ILE A 118 -23.28 -7.08 8.41
CA ILE A 118 -22.80 -6.08 9.37
C ILE A 118 -22.85 -6.65 10.79
N THR A 119 -23.99 -7.17 11.25
CA THR A 119 -24.14 -7.63 12.64
C THR A 119 -23.33 -8.89 12.96
N SER A 120 -23.01 -9.70 11.96
CA SER A 120 -22.18 -10.91 12.12
C SER A 120 -20.67 -10.65 12.05
N ASN A 121 -20.24 -9.43 11.71
CA ASN A 121 -18.83 -9.08 11.67
C ASN A 121 -18.22 -9.09 13.08
N PRO A 122 -17.18 -9.90 13.35
CA PRO A 122 -16.54 -9.98 14.68
C PRO A 122 -16.00 -8.65 15.20
N SER A 123 -15.57 -7.75 14.32
CA SER A 123 -15.10 -6.40 14.70
C SER A 123 -16.21 -5.53 15.26
N PHE A 124 -17.47 -5.85 14.96
CA PHE A 124 -18.64 -5.15 15.49
C PHE A 124 -19.32 -5.97 16.59
N GLN A 125 -18.61 -6.96 17.17
CA GLN A 125 -19.11 -7.78 18.25
C GLN A 125 -18.33 -7.54 19.54
N GLN A 126 -19.03 -7.66 20.67
CA GLN A 126 -18.49 -7.73 22.01
C GLN A 126 -19.02 -9.01 22.66
N ASP A 127 -18.12 -9.84 23.19
CA ASP A 127 -18.48 -11.16 23.74
C ASP A 127 -19.28 -12.07 22.79
N GLY A 128 -19.06 -11.90 21.48
CA GLY A 128 -19.74 -12.67 20.42
C GLY A 128 -21.15 -12.19 20.05
N GLN A 129 -21.60 -11.06 20.62
CA GLN A 129 -22.86 -10.41 20.27
C GLN A 129 -22.61 -9.06 19.61
N PHE A 130 -23.49 -8.63 18.71
CA PHE A 130 -23.35 -7.34 18.04
C PHE A 130 -23.34 -6.18 19.04
N SER A 131 -22.39 -5.26 18.88
CA SER A 131 -22.20 -4.08 19.72
C SER A 131 -22.27 -2.83 18.85
N ASN A 132 -23.33 -2.04 19.05
CA ASN A 132 -23.48 -0.76 18.35
C ASN A 132 -22.33 0.21 18.67
N ALA A 133 -21.79 0.16 19.90
CA ALA A 133 -20.64 0.98 20.28
C ALA A 133 -19.39 0.65 19.45
N GLN A 134 -19.14 -0.63 19.16
CA GLN A 134 -18.03 -1.04 18.29
C GLN A 134 -18.24 -0.60 16.84
N LEU A 135 -19.48 -0.70 16.33
CA LEU A 135 -19.81 -0.21 14.99
C LEU A 135 -19.66 1.32 14.90
N SER A 136 -20.21 2.08 15.84
CA SER A 136 -20.09 3.54 15.87
C SER A 136 -18.64 3.99 16.00
N ALA A 137 -17.86 3.36 16.87
CA ALA A 137 -16.42 3.65 16.99
C ALA A 137 -15.68 3.38 15.68
N PHE A 138 -16.00 2.28 14.98
CA PHE A 138 -15.44 1.99 13.67
C PHE A 138 -15.83 3.06 12.63
N LEU A 139 -17.11 3.41 12.55
CA LEU A 139 -17.62 4.42 11.62
C LEU A 139 -16.96 5.79 11.84
N ASN A 140 -16.87 6.23 13.10
CA ASN A 140 -16.24 7.49 13.48
C ASN A 140 -14.75 7.50 13.15
N ASN A 141 -14.02 6.45 13.54
CA ASN A 141 -12.59 6.32 13.24
C ASN A 141 -12.27 6.31 11.74
N GLN A 142 -13.22 5.90 10.90
CA GLN A 142 -13.08 5.82 9.45
C GLN A 142 -13.72 7.01 8.72
N GLY A 143 -14.38 7.94 9.43
CA GLY A 143 -15.13 9.04 8.82
C GLY A 143 -16.29 8.57 7.93
N LEU A 144 -16.87 7.41 8.21
CA LEU A 144 -17.92 6.78 7.40
C LEU A 144 -19.30 6.96 8.04
N SER A 145 -20.33 7.16 7.22
CA SER A 145 -21.73 7.04 7.67
C SER A 145 -22.21 5.59 7.59
N LEU A 146 -23.23 5.23 8.38
CA LEU A 146 -23.88 3.92 8.28
C LEU A 146 -24.44 3.68 6.86
N ALA A 147 -25.01 4.70 6.21
CA ALA A 147 -25.52 4.58 4.85
C ALA A 147 -24.40 4.24 3.85
N MET A 148 -23.23 4.88 3.98
CA MET A 148 -22.06 4.56 3.17
C MET A 148 -21.55 3.13 3.43
N LEU A 149 -21.52 2.69 4.68
CA LEU A 149 -21.15 1.31 5.02
C LEU A 149 -22.13 0.31 4.40
N ARG A 150 -23.44 0.53 4.55
CA ARG A 150 -24.48 -0.33 3.94
C ARG A 150 -24.33 -0.40 2.43
N GLN A 151 -24.11 0.74 1.78
CA GLN A 151 -23.90 0.79 0.33
C GLN A 151 -22.64 0.03 -0.09
N ARG A 152 -21.55 0.15 0.67
CA ARG A 152 -20.32 -0.61 0.43
C ARG A 152 -20.57 -2.11 0.56
N VAL A 153 -21.21 -2.56 1.64
CA VAL A 153 -21.57 -3.97 1.83
C VAL A 153 -22.48 -4.46 0.70
N ALA A 154 -23.45 -3.66 0.26
CA ALA A 154 -24.31 -4.01 -0.88
C ALA A 154 -23.49 -4.19 -2.17
N ASN A 155 -22.59 -3.26 -2.47
CA ASN A 155 -21.71 -3.32 -3.64
C ASN A 155 -20.80 -4.57 -3.57
N ASP A 156 -20.17 -4.83 -2.43
CA ASP A 156 -19.27 -5.98 -2.24
C ASP A 156 -20.01 -7.30 -2.43
N VAL A 157 -21.22 -7.42 -1.87
CA VAL A 157 -22.07 -8.61 -2.04
C VAL A 157 -22.48 -8.79 -3.50
N GLN A 158 -22.90 -7.72 -4.17
CA GLN A 158 -23.29 -7.77 -5.59
C GLN A 158 -22.11 -8.23 -6.47
N GLN A 159 -20.93 -7.63 -6.27
CA GLN A 159 -19.71 -7.98 -7.02
C GLN A 159 -19.27 -9.42 -6.74
N SER A 160 -19.32 -9.85 -5.47
CA SER A 160 -19.00 -11.21 -5.06
C SER A 160 -19.96 -12.22 -5.69
N GLN A 161 -21.27 -11.94 -5.70
CA GLN A 161 -22.26 -12.81 -6.34
C GLN A 161 -22.07 -12.90 -7.85
N LEU A 162 -21.78 -11.80 -8.52
CA LEU A 162 -21.51 -11.79 -9.96
C LEU A 162 -20.27 -12.64 -10.29
N SER A 163 -19.18 -12.40 -9.56
CA SER A 163 -17.92 -13.14 -9.75
C SER A 163 -18.09 -14.63 -9.44
N ALA A 164 -18.77 -14.98 -8.34
CA ALA A 164 -19.04 -16.35 -7.96
C ALA A 164 -19.99 -17.05 -8.95
N GLY A 165 -21.00 -16.34 -9.45
CA GLY A 165 -21.94 -16.84 -10.46
C GLY A 165 -21.23 -17.19 -11.77
N LEU A 166 -20.35 -16.31 -12.24
CA LEU A 166 -19.52 -16.55 -13.41
C LEU A 166 -18.55 -17.72 -13.18
N ALA A 167 -17.80 -17.71 -12.08
CA ALA A 167 -16.86 -18.77 -11.77
C ALA A 167 -17.53 -20.15 -11.63
N SER A 168 -18.73 -20.21 -11.03
CA SER A 168 -19.48 -21.46 -10.88
C SER A 168 -20.18 -21.93 -12.16
N SER A 169 -20.30 -21.07 -13.17
CA SER A 169 -20.81 -21.43 -14.49
C SER A 169 -19.77 -22.09 -15.40
N HIS A 170 -18.49 -22.05 -14.99
CA HIS A 170 -17.40 -22.69 -15.70
C HIS A 170 -17.58 -24.21 -15.75
N PHE A 171 -17.20 -24.80 -16.87
CA PHE A 171 -17.17 -26.24 -17.04
C PHE A 171 -15.97 -26.65 -17.88
N ASN A 172 -15.36 -27.78 -17.50
CA ASN A 172 -14.36 -28.43 -18.34
C ASN A 172 -15.00 -29.47 -19.24
N LEU A 173 -14.50 -29.56 -20.47
CA LEU A 173 -14.73 -30.74 -21.30
C LEU A 173 -13.85 -31.88 -20.79
N ALA A 174 -14.37 -33.11 -20.80
CA ALA A 174 -13.63 -34.28 -20.29
C ALA A 174 -12.22 -34.44 -20.90
N PHE A 175 -12.06 -34.12 -22.19
CA PHE A 175 -10.76 -34.14 -22.86
C PHE A 175 -9.76 -33.11 -22.31
N ASN A 176 -10.23 -31.95 -21.83
CA ASN A 176 -9.35 -30.93 -21.25
C ASN A 176 -8.82 -31.38 -19.88
N ASP A 177 -9.69 -31.97 -19.06
CA ASP A 177 -9.29 -32.58 -17.80
C ASP A 177 -8.22 -33.66 -18.05
N ASP A 178 -8.45 -34.55 -19.01
CA ASP A 178 -7.51 -35.63 -19.31
C ASP A 178 -6.13 -35.09 -19.74
N ILE A 179 -6.07 -34.03 -20.54
CA ILE A 179 -4.79 -33.39 -20.91
C ILE A 179 -4.10 -32.75 -19.70
N LEU A 180 -4.83 -31.96 -18.92
CA LEU A 180 -4.23 -31.22 -17.80
C LEU A 180 -3.75 -32.18 -16.72
N ILE A 181 -4.54 -33.20 -16.42
CA ILE A 181 -4.16 -34.29 -15.50
C ILE A 181 -2.93 -35.00 -16.06
N ALA A 182 -2.91 -35.34 -17.35
CA ALA A 182 -1.75 -35.94 -18.00
C ALA A 182 -0.47 -35.10 -17.94
N ILE A 183 -0.58 -33.77 -17.83
CA ILE A 183 0.56 -32.85 -17.69
C ILE A 183 1.00 -32.76 -16.22
N LEU A 184 0.04 -32.67 -15.30
CA LEU A 184 0.29 -32.51 -13.86
C LEU A 184 0.82 -33.80 -13.22
N THR A 185 0.41 -34.96 -13.72
CA THR A 185 0.90 -36.28 -13.27
C THR A 185 1.99 -36.85 -14.16
N GLU A 186 2.49 -36.07 -15.12
CA GLU A 186 3.64 -36.46 -15.92
C GLU A 186 4.85 -36.67 -15.00
N ARG A 187 5.42 -37.87 -15.07
CA ARG A 187 6.70 -38.21 -14.47
C ARG A 187 7.69 -38.63 -15.55
N ARG A 188 8.96 -38.33 -15.31
CA ARG A 188 10.04 -38.64 -16.26
C ARG A 188 11.07 -39.51 -15.57
N GLU A 189 11.37 -40.65 -16.18
CA GLU A 189 12.43 -41.54 -15.71
C GLU A 189 13.76 -41.10 -16.29
N LEU A 190 14.76 -40.91 -15.43
CA LEU A 190 16.07 -40.44 -15.83
C LEU A 190 17.16 -41.36 -15.29
N ASN A 191 18.21 -41.54 -16.08
CA ASN A 191 19.56 -41.71 -15.54
C ASN A 191 20.23 -40.34 -15.49
N TRP A 192 20.95 -40.02 -14.42
CA TRP A 192 21.74 -38.79 -14.38
C TRP A 192 23.04 -38.94 -13.62
N ILE A 193 23.95 -38.02 -13.93
CA ILE A 193 25.25 -37.85 -13.32
C ILE A 193 25.38 -36.38 -12.95
N LYS A 194 25.84 -36.11 -11.73
CA LYS A 194 26.24 -34.78 -11.28
C LYS A 194 27.77 -34.70 -11.26
N LEU A 195 28.34 -33.78 -12.03
CA LEU A 195 29.74 -33.40 -11.94
C LEU A 195 29.82 -32.14 -11.07
N ALA A 196 30.22 -32.30 -9.82
CA ALA A 196 30.24 -31.20 -8.86
C ALA A 196 31.50 -30.34 -9.01
N ILE A 197 31.34 -29.02 -9.11
CA ILE A 197 32.49 -28.12 -9.25
C ILE A 197 33.40 -28.17 -8.01
N ALA A 198 32.82 -28.43 -6.84
CA ALA A 198 33.53 -28.63 -5.58
C ALA A 198 34.59 -29.74 -5.63
N ASP A 199 34.34 -30.80 -6.40
CA ASP A 199 35.26 -31.95 -6.50
C ASP A 199 36.55 -31.60 -7.22
N VAL A 200 36.52 -30.59 -8.10
CA VAL A 200 37.67 -30.14 -8.88
C VAL A 200 38.34 -28.91 -8.27
N LEU A 201 37.58 -28.01 -7.65
CA LEU A 201 38.06 -26.74 -7.11
C LEU A 201 39.29 -26.89 -6.20
N SER A 202 39.29 -27.89 -5.32
CA SER A 202 40.38 -28.10 -4.34
C SER A 202 41.72 -28.49 -4.96
N GLY A 203 41.71 -29.08 -6.16
CA GLY A 203 42.91 -29.52 -6.89
C GLY A 203 43.52 -28.45 -7.79
N ILE A 204 42.82 -27.32 -8.00
CA ILE A 204 43.22 -26.28 -8.93
C ILE A 204 44.03 -25.21 -8.22
N LYS A 205 45.20 -24.93 -8.79
CA LYS A 205 46.10 -23.86 -8.36
C LYS A 205 46.55 -23.12 -9.61
N PRO A 206 45.97 -21.95 -9.91
CA PRO A 206 46.42 -21.13 -11.03
C PRO A 206 47.93 -20.86 -10.93
N SER A 207 48.64 -20.95 -12.05
CA SER A 207 50.06 -20.64 -12.08
C SER A 207 50.30 -19.12 -12.06
N ASP A 208 51.52 -18.70 -11.69
CA ASP A 208 51.90 -17.28 -11.77
C ASP A 208 51.78 -16.75 -13.21
N GLU A 209 51.99 -17.60 -14.21
CA GLU A 209 51.79 -17.26 -15.62
C GLU A 209 50.32 -16.99 -15.94
N ASP A 210 49.40 -17.83 -15.46
CA ASP A 210 47.95 -17.64 -15.61
C ASP A 210 47.48 -16.35 -14.91
N ILE A 211 47.98 -16.07 -13.70
CA ILE A 211 47.63 -14.88 -12.92
C ILE A 211 48.08 -13.61 -13.64
N ASN A 212 49.32 -13.61 -14.16
CA ASN A 212 49.85 -12.48 -14.93
C ASN A 212 49.10 -12.26 -16.24
N ALA A 213 48.80 -13.34 -16.98
CA ALA A 213 48.04 -13.27 -18.22
C ALA A 213 46.62 -12.73 -17.97
N PHE A 214 45.94 -13.26 -16.94
CA PHE A 214 44.61 -12.79 -16.56
C PHE A 214 44.61 -11.32 -16.18
N TYR A 215 45.56 -10.87 -15.37
CA TYR A 215 45.70 -9.45 -15.03
C TYR A 215 45.91 -8.58 -16.27
N GLN A 216 46.76 -8.99 -17.22
CA GLN A 216 47.03 -8.25 -18.45
C GLN A 216 45.82 -8.16 -19.39
N GLU A 217 45.08 -9.25 -19.53
CA GLU A 217 43.86 -9.29 -20.35
C GLU A 217 42.70 -8.51 -19.72
N ASN A 218 42.72 -8.31 -18.40
CA ASN A 218 41.63 -7.72 -17.62
C ASN A 218 42.04 -6.42 -16.89
N MET A 219 43.06 -5.69 -17.38
CA MET A 219 43.57 -4.49 -16.71
C MET A 219 42.49 -3.45 -16.41
N LEU A 220 41.48 -3.31 -17.28
CA LEU A 220 40.40 -2.33 -17.15
C LEU A 220 39.49 -2.55 -15.92
N ILE A 221 39.36 -3.79 -15.42
CA ILE A 221 38.56 -4.07 -14.22
C ILE A 221 39.39 -3.98 -12.93
N TYR A 222 40.73 -3.83 -13.07
CA TYR A 222 41.67 -3.74 -11.95
C TYR A 222 42.22 -2.32 -11.80
N GLN A 223 41.32 -1.35 -11.79
CA GLN A 223 41.60 0.04 -11.53
C GLN A 223 40.68 0.55 -10.42
N THR A 224 41.12 1.53 -9.65
CA THR A 224 40.21 2.26 -8.75
C THR A 224 39.11 2.91 -9.58
N GLU A 225 37.93 3.09 -8.99
CA GLU A 225 36.91 3.89 -9.63
C GLU A 225 37.31 5.36 -9.66
N ARG A 226 36.71 6.13 -10.58
CA ARG A 226 36.79 7.59 -10.54
C ARG A 226 36.02 8.07 -9.31
N THR A 227 36.59 9.01 -8.56
CA THR A 227 35.88 9.70 -7.49
C THR A 227 36.02 11.21 -7.60
N ILE A 228 35.03 11.94 -7.09
CA ILE A 228 34.95 13.39 -7.20
C ILE A 228 34.76 13.97 -5.80
N VAL A 229 35.57 14.96 -5.44
CA VAL A 229 35.32 15.82 -4.28
C VAL A 229 34.51 17.01 -4.76
N ALA A 230 33.37 17.25 -4.14
CA ALA A 230 32.45 18.33 -4.46
C ALA A 230 32.55 19.46 -3.44
N GLU A 231 32.37 20.69 -3.90
CA GLU A 231 31.91 21.81 -3.07
C GLU A 231 30.41 21.99 -3.26
N TYR A 232 29.71 22.38 -2.19
CA TYR A 232 28.25 22.49 -2.26
C TYR A 232 27.65 23.51 -1.29
N LEU A 233 26.51 24.06 -1.72
CA LEU A 233 25.61 24.88 -0.90
C LEU A 233 24.40 24.03 -0.51
N ASP A 234 24.21 23.83 0.79
CA ASP A 234 23.12 23.03 1.36
C ASP A 234 22.05 23.97 1.92
N ILE A 235 20.87 24.00 1.29
CA ILE A 235 19.80 24.96 1.57
C ILE A 235 18.65 24.21 2.25
N GLN A 236 18.49 24.42 3.55
CA GLN A 236 17.49 23.74 4.38
C GLN A 236 16.42 24.72 4.88
N LEU A 237 15.16 24.30 4.84
CA LEU A 237 14.03 25.09 5.35
C LEU A 237 14.20 25.44 6.84
N GLN A 238 14.73 24.49 7.62
CA GLN A 238 14.91 24.61 9.07
C GLN A 238 15.92 25.71 9.43
N GLU A 239 16.89 26.01 8.57
CA GLU A 239 17.85 27.10 8.78
C GLU A 239 17.18 28.49 8.70
N LEU A 240 15.96 28.56 8.15
CA LEU A 240 15.17 29.80 8.06
C LEU A 240 14.20 30.00 9.23
N PHE A 241 14.13 29.05 10.18
CA PHE A 241 13.22 29.15 11.31
C PHE A 241 13.51 30.38 12.15
N GLN A 242 12.46 31.16 12.41
CA GLN A 242 12.51 32.33 13.28
C GLN A 242 11.82 32.04 14.62
N PRO A 243 12.19 32.74 15.70
CA PRO A 243 11.48 32.64 16.97
C PRO A 243 10.00 33.04 16.81
N VAL A 244 9.09 32.20 17.30
CA VAL A 244 7.65 32.49 17.30
C VAL A 244 7.32 33.35 18.52
N SER A 245 6.68 34.50 18.30
CA SER A 245 6.20 35.35 19.40
C SER A 245 5.03 34.71 20.14
N GLU A 246 4.91 34.97 21.44
CA GLU A 246 3.78 34.51 22.26
C GLU A 246 2.42 34.95 21.67
N GLU A 247 2.35 36.17 21.10
CA GLU A 247 1.13 36.65 20.42
C GLU A 247 0.74 35.77 19.22
N ALA A 248 1.70 35.35 18.40
CA ALA A 248 1.45 34.49 17.25
C ALA A 248 1.02 33.07 17.68
N LEU A 249 1.67 32.52 18.71
CA LEU A 249 1.31 31.23 19.30
C LEU A 249 -0.12 31.25 19.86
N LEU A 250 -0.47 32.25 20.67
CA LEU A 250 -1.80 32.40 21.25
C LEU A 250 -2.87 32.60 20.17
N LYS A 251 -2.54 33.36 19.12
CA LYS A 251 -3.45 33.56 17.99
C LYS A 251 -3.73 32.25 17.26
N GLU A 252 -2.69 31.47 16.94
CA GLU A 252 -2.86 30.19 16.24
C GLU A 252 -3.64 29.19 17.10
N TYR A 253 -3.34 29.09 18.39
CA TYR A 253 -4.11 28.27 19.33
C TYR A 253 -5.58 28.71 19.42
N SER A 254 -5.85 30.02 19.45
CA SER A 254 -7.23 30.52 19.46
C SER A 254 -8.00 30.22 18.17
N LEU A 255 -7.30 30.16 17.02
CA LEU A 255 -7.89 29.77 15.75
C LEU A 255 -8.21 28.28 15.74
N GLN A 256 -7.30 27.44 16.26
CA GLN A 256 -7.57 26.01 16.44
C GLN A 256 -8.74 25.78 17.40
N GLN A 257 -8.80 26.49 18.52
CA GLN A 257 -9.92 26.43 19.46
C GLN A 257 -11.24 26.90 18.84
N ALA A 258 -11.23 27.94 17.99
CA ALA A 258 -12.44 28.40 17.30
C ALA A 258 -12.92 27.46 16.18
N GLN A 259 -12.01 26.65 15.63
CA GLN A 259 -12.30 25.61 14.65
C GLN A 259 -12.62 24.27 15.32
N PHE A 260 -12.24 24.10 16.59
CA PHE A 260 -12.59 22.96 17.40
C PHE A 260 -14.09 23.03 17.74
N VAL A 261 -14.85 22.07 17.23
CA VAL A 261 -16.25 21.91 17.59
C VAL A 261 -16.27 21.14 18.91
N GLU A 262 -16.80 21.74 19.97
CA GLU A 262 -17.07 21.02 21.21
C GLU A 262 -18.12 19.95 20.91
N GLU A 263 -17.69 18.69 20.81
CA GLU A 263 -18.59 17.57 20.61
C GLU A 263 -19.12 17.11 21.97
N GLU A 264 -20.36 17.49 22.28
CA GLU A 264 -21.11 16.94 23.41
C GLU A 264 -21.50 15.50 23.09
N SER A 265 -20.99 14.56 23.88
CA SER A 265 -21.40 13.16 23.82
C SER A 265 -22.20 12.78 25.06
N ARG A 266 -23.21 11.95 24.88
CA ARG A 266 -24.15 11.54 25.94
C ARG A 266 -24.18 10.03 26.05
N GLU A 267 -23.85 9.52 27.22
CA GLU A 267 -23.92 8.08 27.48
C GLU A 267 -25.37 7.68 27.76
N VAL A 268 -25.98 6.81 26.94
CA VAL A 268 -27.41 6.47 27.05
C VAL A 268 -27.67 4.97 27.11
N ALA A 269 -28.80 4.61 27.73
CA ALA A 269 -29.37 3.28 27.68
C ALA A 269 -30.87 3.36 27.28
N HIS A 270 -31.43 2.28 26.73
CA HIS A 270 -32.85 2.24 26.35
C HIS A 270 -33.56 0.91 26.60
N ILE A 271 -34.88 0.95 26.61
CA ILE A 271 -35.76 -0.23 26.59
C ILE A 271 -36.68 -0.08 25.38
N LEU A 272 -36.57 -0.97 24.40
CA LEU A 272 -37.40 -0.97 23.20
C LEU A 272 -38.54 -1.99 23.33
N LEU A 273 -39.77 -1.58 23.01
CA LEU A 273 -40.87 -2.49 22.69
C LEU A 273 -41.34 -2.25 21.26
N GLU A 274 -41.22 -3.27 20.41
CA GLU A 274 -41.66 -3.26 19.02
C GLU A 274 -43.18 -3.16 18.90
N ILE A 275 -43.64 -2.53 17.81
CA ILE A 275 -45.04 -2.50 17.40
C ILE A 275 -45.18 -3.44 16.20
N ASN A 276 -45.93 -4.52 16.35
CA ASN A 276 -46.09 -5.55 15.32
C ASN A 276 -47.49 -6.18 15.35
N ALA A 277 -47.73 -7.20 14.51
CA ALA A 277 -49.04 -7.85 14.40
C ALA A 277 -49.56 -8.49 15.71
N ASN A 278 -48.67 -8.75 16.67
CA ASN A 278 -48.99 -9.37 17.96
C ASN A 278 -48.96 -8.38 19.14
N GLN A 279 -48.49 -7.15 18.92
CA GLN A 279 -48.37 -6.10 19.94
C GLN A 279 -48.65 -4.74 19.30
N ASP A 280 -49.82 -4.17 19.61
CA ASP A 280 -50.16 -2.82 19.16
C ASP A 280 -49.50 -1.74 20.03
N GLU A 281 -49.55 -0.50 19.54
CA GLU A 281 -48.95 0.66 20.20
C GLU A 281 -49.49 0.91 21.61
N ILE A 282 -50.78 0.63 21.85
CA ILE A 282 -51.41 0.81 23.17
C ILE A 282 -50.85 -0.24 24.13
N GLN A 283 -50.74 -1.48 23.70
CA GLN A 283 -50.17 -2.57 24.51
C GLN A 283 -48.69 -2.35 24.82
N ALA A 284 -47.91 -1.84 23.87
CA ALA A 284 -46.51 -1.46 24.10
C ALA A 284 -46.40 -0.28 25.07
N SER A 285 -47.24 0.76 24.91
CA SER A 285 -47.28 1.90 25.84
C SER A 285 -47.67 1.49 27.26
N ASP A 286 -48.71 0.66 27.44
CA ASP A 286 -49.12 0.16 28.75
C ASP A 286 -48.01 -0.63 29.45
N LYS A 287 -47.23 -1.42 28.70
CA LYS A 287 -46.06 -2.14 29.24
C LYS A 287 -44.95 -1.19 29.65
N LEU A 288 -44.60 -0.20 28.82
CA LEU A 288 -43.59 0.81 29.19
C LEU A 288 -44.02 1.61 30.42
N ASN A 289 -45.31 1.93 30.58
CA ASN A 289 -45.82 2.60 31.77
C ASN A 289 -45.63 1.75 33.05
N VAL A 290 -45.82 0.43 32.96
CA VAL A 290 -45.56 -0.50 34.08
C VAL A 290 -44.06 -0.56 34.38
N ILE A 291 -43.21 -0.60 33.36
CA ILE A 291 -41.75 -0.57 33.52
C ILE A 291 -41.31 0.73 34.18
N GLN A 292 -41.86 1.86 33.76
CA GLN A 292 -41.56 3.17 34.35
C GLN A 292 -41.97 3.23 35.83
N GLN A 293 -43.13 2.68 36.21
CA GLN A 293 -43.50 2.58 37.62
C GLN A 293 -42.52 1.72 38.42
N ARG A 294 -42.02 0.61 37.86
CA ARG A 294 -41.00 -0.23 38.52
C ARG A 294 -39.68 0.53 38.73
N ILE A 295 -39.27 1.33 37.73
CA ILE A 295 -38.14 2.26 37.85
C ILE A 295 -38.38 3.27 38.99
N ASP A 296 -39.57 3.87 39.05
CA ASP A 296 -39.95 4.82 40.11
C ASP A 296 -39.97 4.19 41.51
N TYR A 297 -40.25 2.88 41.60
CA TYR A 297 -40.17 2.11 42.84
C TYR A 297 -38.75 1.63 43.20
N GLY A 298 -37.75 1.99 42.40
CA GLY A 298 -36.33 1.76 42.68
C GLY A 298 -35.75 0.49 42.07
N GLU A 299 -36.43 -0.15 41.12
CA GLU A 299 -35.84 -1.22 40.32
C GLU A 299 -34.83 -0.65 39.31
N SER A 300 -33.78 -1.42 39.01
CA SER A 300 -32.72 -1.00 38.09
C SER A 300 -33.22 -0.96 36.65
N PHE A 301 -32.96 0.14 35.95
CA PHE A 301 -33.24 0.27 34.51
C PHE A 301 -32.58 -0.86 33.71
N ALA A 302 -31.32 -1.18 34.03
CA ALA A 302 -30.58 -2.25 33.35
C ALA A 302 -31.20 -3.64 33.57
N ASP A 303 -31.77 -3.91 34.74
CA ASP A 303 -32.43 -5.20 35.00
C ASP A 303 -33.75 -5.30 34.24
N LEU A 304 -34.50 -4.20 34.20
CA LEU A 304 -35.75 -4.11 33.43
C LEU A 304 -35.50 -4.15 31.93
N ALA A 305 -34.39 -3.59 31.45
CA ALA A 305 -33.98 -3.69 30.05
C ALA A 305 -33.67 -5.14 29.66
N ARG A 306 -32.97 -5.89 30.52
CA ARG A 306 -32.76 -7.34 30.30
C ARG A 306 -34.06 -8.15 30.31
N GLU A 307 -35.00 -7.76 31.17
CA GLU A 307 -36.27 -8.47 31.34
C GLU A 307 -37.27 -8.17 30.20
N PHE A 308 -37.31 -6.93 29.70
CA PHE A 308 -38.40 -6.46 28.83
C PHE A 308 -37.98 -5.89 27.49
N SER A 309 -36.74 -5.44 27.31
CA SER A 309 -36.33 -4.84 26.03
C SER A 309 -36.34 -5.89 24.93
N GLN A 310 -36.95 -5.54 23.81
CA GLN A 310 -37.01 -6.33 22.58
C GLN A 310 -35.89 -5.95 21.61
N ASP A 311 -35.05 -4.98 21.97
CA ASP A 311 -33.80 -4.74 21.24
C ASP A 311 -32.77 -5.81 21.61
N ALA A 312 -32.67 -6.84 20.76
CA ALA A 312 -31.74 -7.95 20.94
C ALA A 312 -30.26 -7.51 21.01
N GLY A 313 -29.91 -6.33 20.49
CA GLY A 313 -28.53 -5.83 20.48
C GLY A 313 -28.08 -5.17 21.79
N SER A 314 -29.01 -4.68 22.61
CA SER A 314 -28.67 -3.98 23.86
C SER A 314 -29.37 -4.54 25.11
N ALA A 315 -30.45 -5.32 24.96
CA ALA A 315 -31.22 -5.85 26.08
C ALA A 315 -30.37 -6.59 27.11
N GLU A 316 -29.52 -7.54 26.68
CA GLU A 316 -28.65 -8.30 27.59
C GLU A 316 -27.62 -7.43 28.33
N ALA A 317 -27.16 -6.35 27.67
CA ALA A 317 -26.28 -5.33 28.25
C ALA A 317 -27.02 -4.30 29.12
N GLY A 318 -28.28 -4.56 29.49
CA GLY A 318 -29.08 -3.64 30.29
C GLY A 318 -29.56 -2.42 29.52
N GLY A 319 -29.73 -2.55 28.20
CA GLY A 319 -30.18 -1.49 27.31
C GLY A 319 -29.09 -0.51 26.90
N TYR A 320 -27.83 -0.75 27.29
CA TYR A 320 -26.73 0.19 27.07
C TYR A 320 -26.41 0.42 25.58
N LEU A 321 -26.34 1.69 25.17
CA LEU A 321 -26.03 2.09 23.80
C LEU A 321 -24.69 2.85 23.67
N GLY A 322 -24.06 3.21 24.79
CA GLY A 322 -22.81 3.97 24.81
C GLY A 322 -22.99 5.47 24.65
N TYR A 323 -21.89 6.16 24.37
CA TYR A 323 -21.87 7.59 24.07
C TYR A 323 -22.45 7.86 22.68
N ILE A 324 -23.42 8.77 22.63
CA ILE A 324 -24.03 9.25 21.39
C ILE A 324 -23.69 10.73 21.20
N GLN A 325 -23.36 11.11 19.98
CA GLN A 325 -23.14 12.49 19.57
C GLN A 325 -24.32 12.99 18.74
N GLN A 326 -24.48 14.31 18.67
CA GLN A 326 -25.53 14.90 17.85
C GLN A 326 -25.25 14.61 16.36
N GLY A 327 -26.22 14.09 15.63
CA GLY A 327 -26.06 13.66 14.23
C GLY A 327 -25.45 12.26 14.04
N ALA A 328 -25.29 11.47 15.10
CA ALA A 328 -24.72 10.12 15.05
C ALA A 328 -25.63 9.04 14.38
N GLY A 329 -26.72 9.45 13.71
CA GLY A 329 -27.58 8.55 12.94
C GLY A 329 -28.66 7.82 13.75
N PHE A 330 -28.96 8.28 14.97
CA PHE A 330 -30.14 7.82 15.71
C PHE A 330 -31.43 8.42 15.13
N PRO A 331 -32.61 7.80 15.34
CA PRO A 331 -33.88 8.40 14.97
C PRO A 331 -34.02 9.80 15.59
N GLU A 332 -34.50 10.77 14.81
CA GLU A 332 -34.55 12.19 15.21
C GLU A 332 -35.26 12.41 16.57
N ASP A 333 -36.36 11.69 16.81
CA ASP A 333 -37.10 11.77 18.07
C ASP A 333 -36.36 11.12 19.25
N PHE A 334 -35.57 10.07 19.02
CA PHE A 334 -34.74 9.44 20.04
C PHE A 334 -33.63 10.40 20.45
N GLU A 335 -32.89 10.93 19.47
CA GLU A 335 -31.79 11.85 19.69
C GLU A 335 -32.26 13.13 20.39
N ARG A 336 -33.34 13.75 19.90
CA ARG A 336 -33.92 14.95 20.50
C ARG A 336 -34.27 14.76 21.98
N VAL A 337 -34.75 13.58 22.36
CA VAL A 337 -35.10 13.28 23.75
C VAL A 337 -33.84 12.99 24.57
N SER A 338 -32.91 12.17 24.07
CA SER A 338 -31.64 11.90 24.76
C SER A 338 -30.85 13.16 25.08
N PHE A 339 -30.85 14.14 24.16
CA PHE A 339 -30.20 15.44 24.35
C PHE A 339 -31.00 16.45 25.20
N ALA A 340 -32.26 16.13 25.54
CA ALA A 340 -33.08 16.91 26.47
C ALA A 340 -33.03 16.40 27.91
N LEU A 341 -32.64 15.14 28.13
CA LEU A 341 -32.55 14.52 29.45
C LEU A 341 -31.42 15.11 30.28
N THR A 342 -31.57 15.02 31.61
CA THR A 342 -30.51 15.27 32.59
C THR A 342 -29.90 13.96 33.08
N GLU A 343 -28.66 14.00 33.58
CA GLU A 343 -27.94 12.80 34.02
C GLU A 343 -28.74 12.02 35.07
N GLY A 344 -28.96 10.73 34.82
CA GLY A 344 -29.78 9.82 35.63
C GLY A 344 -31.28 9.83 35.30
N GLU A 345 -31.76 10.74 34.45
CA GLU A 345 -33.17 10.87 34.09
C GLU A 345 -33.60 9.79 33.08
N VAL A 346 -34.85 9.35 33.19
CA VAL A 346 -35.51 8.44 32.25
C VAL A 346 -36.62 9.18 31.52
N SER A 347 -36.67 9.06 30.19
CA SER A 347 -37.66 9.74 29.34
C SER A 347 -39.07 9.19 29.52
N ASP A 348 -40.06 9.94 29.01
CA ASP A 348 -41.35 9.37 28.62
C ASP A 348 -41.18 8.41 27.42
N PRO A 349 -42.16 7.53 27.11
CA PRO A 349 -42.13 6.68 25.92
C PRO A 349 -41.96 7.47 24.62
N VAL A 350 -40.88 7.21 23.90
CA VAL A 350 -40.51 7.85 22.62
C VAL A 350 -40.82 6.90 21.47
N LYS A 351 -41.56 7.36 20.47
CA LYS A 351 -41.89 6.56 19.29
C LYS A 351 -40.84 6.75 18.20
N THR A 352 -40.35 5.65 17.64
CA THR A 352 -39.53 5.62 16.43
C THR A 352 -40.08 4.58 15.46
N ASP A 353 -39.45 4.42 14.30
CA ASP A 353 -39.80 3.36 13.33
C ASP A 353 -39.55 1.94 13.89
N ALA A 354 -38.68 1.79 14.89
CA ALA A 354 -38.40 0.50 15.53
C ALA A 354 -39.44 0.12 16.61
N GLY A 355 -40.22 1.07 17.12
CA GLY A 355 -41.18 0.84 18.20
C GLY A 355 -41.23 1.98 19.22
N LEU A 356 -41.59 1.66 20.46
CA LEU A 356 -41.57 2.60 21.58
C LEU A 356 -40.35 2.37 22.47
N HIS A 357 -39.69 3.45 22.86
CA HIS A 357 -38.47 3.45 23.65
C HIS A 357 -38.68 4.16 24.99
N LEU A 358 -38.15 3.61 26.08
CA LEU A 358 -37.76 4.41 27.26
C LEU A 358 -36.26 4.63 27.19
N ILE A 359 -35.79 5.86 27.42
CA ILE A 359 -34.38 6.23 27.30
C ILE A 359 -33.89 6.72 28.66
N GLN A 360 -32.74 6.23 29.12
CA GLN A 360 -32.05 6.75 30.30
C GLN A 360 -30.75 7.44 29.88
N LEU A 361 -30.50 8.63 30.42
CA LEU A 361 -29.20 9.30 30.31
C LEU A 361 -28.30 8.89 31.49
N LEU A 362 -27.10 8.40 31.21
CA LEU A 362 -26.15 7.91 32.19
C LEU A 362 -25.06 8.92 32.52
N ALA A 363 -24.53 9.62 31.52
CA ALA A 363 -23.47 10.63 31.67
C ALA A 363 -23.48 11.63 30.50
N ILE A 364 -22.86 12.80 30.71
CA ILE A 364 -22.58 13.81 29.68
C ILE A 364 -21.06 14.06 29.67
N GLU A 365 -20.41 13.91 28.51
CA GLU A 365 -18.99 14.16 28.32
C GLU A 365 -18.77 15.24 27.23
N LEU A 366 -17.86 16.19 27.52
CA LEU A 366 -17.50 17.29 26.64
C LEU A 366 -16.05 17.10 26.22
N GLU A 367 -15.81 16.85 24.93
CA GLU A 367 -14.44 16.88 24.41
C GLU A 367 -13.95 18.33 24.36
N THR A 368 -12.71 18.54 24.82
CA THR A 368 -12.07 19.85 24.81
C THR A 368 -10.71 19.74 24.12
N LEU A 369 -10.33 20.79 23.39
CA LEU A 369 -9.00 20.89 22.79
C LEU A 369 -7.94 20.76 23.89
N ALA A 370 -6.89 19.98 23.63
CA ALA A 370 -5.75 19.85 24.53
C ALA A 370 -5.19 21.23 24.93
N PRO A 371 -4.69 21.38 26.17
CA PRO A 371 -4.19 22.66 26.66
C PRO A 371 -2.98 23.13 25.84
N LEU A 372 -2.78 24.44 25.74
CA LEU A 372 -1.69 25.04 24.97
C LEU A 372 -0.33 24.45 25.36
N GLU A 373 -0.12 24.13 26.64
CA GLU A 373 1.12 23.57 27.15
C GLU A 373 1.50 22.23 26.48
N GLU A 374 0.51 21.45 26.04
CA GLU A 374 0.73 20.18 25.34
C GLU A 374 0.91 20.37 23.84
N LEU A 375 0.23 21.35 23.24
CA LEU A 375 0.28 21.62 21.81
C LEU A 375 1.35 22.65 21.40
N GLN A 376 2.00 23.30 22.37
CA GLN A 376 2.89 24.43 22.14
C GLN A 376 3.97 24.14 21.10
N ASP A 377 4.71 23.05 21.25
CA ASP A 377 5.84 22.72 20.37
C ASP A 377 5.37 22.45 18.94
N ALA A 378 4.25 21.73 18.78
CA ALA A 378 3.65 21.44 17.49
C ALA A 378 3.15 22.71 16.79
N ILE A 379 2.51 23.62 17.52
CA ILE A 379 2.02 24.90 16.98
C ILE A 379 3.19 25.81 16.61
N VAL A 380 4.25 25.85 17.44
CA VAL A 380 5.47 26.62 17.14
C VAL A 380 6.10 26.11 15.85
N GLU A 381 6.30 24.80 15.72
CA GLU A 381 6.88 24.19 14.53
C GLU A 381 6.02 24.46 13.28
N GLN A 382 4.69 24.33 13.39
CA GLN A 382 3.76 24.63 12.30
C GLN A 382 3.89 26.08 11.82
N ILE A 383 3.97 27.05 12.75
CA ILE A 383 4.15 28.46 12.41
C ILE A 383 5.52 28.67 11.75
N GLN A 384 6.58 28.07 12.30
CA GLN A 384 7.94 28.20 11.76
C GLN A 384 8.03 27.67 10.33
N ILE A 385 7.49 26.49 10.06
CA ILE A 385 7.45 25.88 8.72
C ILE A 385 6.68 26.79 7.75
N ARG A 386 5.48 27.25 8.14
CA ARG A 386 4.64 28.11 7.30
C ARG A 386 5.36 29.41 6.93
N ASP A 387 5.95 30.06 7.93
CA ASP A 387 6.57 31.38 7.76
C ASP A 387 7.93 31.26 7.02
N ALA A 388 8.67 30.17 7.24
CA ALA A 388 9.92 29.88 6.53
C ALA A 388 9.69 29.53 5.05
N ARG A 389 8.59 28.86 4.70
CA ARG A 389 8.34 28.38 3.32
C ARG A 389 8.33 29.48 2.27
N VAL A 390 7.76 30.65 2.58
CA VAL A 390 7.79 31.80 1.67
C VAL A 390 9.21 32.30 1.45
N GLN A 391 10.02 32.36 2.52
CA GLN A 391 11.42 32.77 2.42
C GLN A 391 12.26 31.74 1.67
N TYR A 392 11.98 30.46 1.91
CA TYR A 392 12.65 29.34 1.26
C TYR A 392 12.50 29.38 -0.25
N VAL A 393 11.27 29.50 -0.77
CA VAL A 393 11.03 29.59 -2.22
C VAL A 393 11.78 30.77 -2.84
N ASN A 394 11.77 31.94 -2.19
CA ASN A 394 12.52 33.11 -2.66
C ASN A 394 14.05 32.91 -2.58
N LEU A 395 14.53 32.16 -1.60
CA LEU A 395 15.95 31.82 -1.45
C LEU A 395 16.39 30.87 -2.56
N LEU A 396 15.57 29.86 -2.89
CA LEU A 396 15.84 28.91 -3.97
C LEU A 396 15.91 29.60 -5.34
N GLU A 397 14.94 30.48 -5.66
CA GLU A 397 14.95 31.25 -6.91
C GLU A 397 16.24 32.07 -7.04
N LYS A 398 16.62 32.80 -5.98
CA LYS A 398 17.88 33.56 -5.98
C LYS A 398 19.11 32.67 -6.05
N ALA A 399 19.11 31.51 -5.39
CA ALA A 399 20.22 30.57 -5.40
C ALA A 399 20.45 30.00 -6.80
N ALA A 400 19.37 29.64 -7.51
CA ALA A 400 19.44 29.21 -8.90
C ALA A 400 20.01 30.31 -9.81
N ASP A 401 19.47 31.53 -9.73
CA ASP A 401 19.91 32.66 -10.54
C ASP A 401 21.37 33.05 -10.30
N LEU A 402 21.77 33.18 -9.03
CA LEU A 402 23.13 33.56 -8.67
C LEU A 402 24.13 32.48 -9.06
N SER A 403 23.79 31.21 -8.85
CA SER A 403 24.71 30.10 -9.13
C SER A 403 24.91 29.87 -10.61
N PHE A 404 23.88 30.03 -11.44
CA PHE A 404 23.97 29.92 -12.90
C PHE A 404 24.89 30.98 -13.51
N ASN A 405 24.91 32.19 -12.93
CA ASN A 405 25.71 33.32 -13.43
C ASN A 405 27.11 33.43 -12.78
N ALA A 406 27.39 32.62 -11.76
CA ALA A 406 28.63 32.70 -11.01
C ALA A 406 29.71 31.76 -11.57
N ALA A 407 30.97 32.19 -11.46
CA ALA A 407 32.12 31.39 -11.86
C ALA A 407 32.44 30.25 -10.88
N ASP A 408 32.01 30.38 -9.62
CA ASP A 408 32.19 29.44 -8.50
C ASP A 408 31.02 29.57 -7.50
N LEU A 409 31.07 28.86 -6.37
CA LEU A 409 30.05 28.93 -5.32
C LEU A 409 30.27 30.08 -4.33
N GLN A 410 31.38 30.82 -4.40
CA GLN A 410 31.68 31.86 -3.41
C GLN A 410 30.73 33.05 -3.53
N ALA A 411 30.49 33.52 -4.75
CA ALA A 411 29.56 34.62 -4.99
C ALA A 411 28.12 34.33 -4.49
N PRO A 412 27.47 33.20 -4.86
CA PRO A 412 26.16 32.87 -4.32
C PRO A 412 26.19 32.60 -2.81
N ALA A 413 27.26 32.01 -2.26
CA ALA A 413 27.40 31.80 -0.82
C ALA A 413 27.40 33.13 -0.04
N ASP A 414 28.21 34.10 -0.47
CA ASP A 414 28.35 35.39 0.20
C ASP A 414 27.05 36.20 0.15
N GLU A 415 26.39 36.25 -1.02
CA GLU A 415 25.15 37.03 -1.21
C GLU A 415 23.97 36.42 -0.43
N LEU A 416 23.92 35.09 -0.32
CA LEU A 416 22.86 34.38 0.38
C LEU A 416 23.17 34.09 1.85
N ASN A 417 24.37 34.43 2.34
CA ASN A 417 24.90 34.07 3.65
C ASN A 417 24.90 32.56 3.92
N LEU A 418 25.20 31.76 2.90
CA LEU A 418 25.33 30.31 2.99
C LEU A 418 26.78 29.90 3.21
N THR A 419 27.01 28.72 3.77
CA THR A 419 28.35 28.14 3.96
C THR A 419 28.64 27.12 2.87
N ILE A 420 29.77 27.28 2.17
CA ILE A 420 30.28 26.25 1.26
C ILE A 420 30.80 25.07 2.09
N LYS A 421 30.24 23.90 1.85
CA LYS A 421 30.68 22.63 2.41
C LYS A 421 31.52 21.87 1.37
N THR A 422 32.36 20.93 1.80
CA THR A 422 33.17 20.07 0.92
C THR A 422 32.87 18.62 1.24
N SER A 423 32.64 17.80 0.21
CA SER A 423 32.37 16.38 0.36
C SER A 423 33.64 15.56 0.57
N LEU A 424 33.47 14.31 0.99
CA LEU A 424 34.47 13.26 0.78
C LEU A 424 34.44 12.80 -0.70
N PRO A 425 35.44 12.01 -1.17
CA PRO A 425 35.44 11.53 -2.55
C PRO A 425 34.21 10.64 -2.85
N VAL A 426 33.38 11.10 -3.79
CA VAL A 426 32.12 10.48 -4.20
C VAL A 426 32.34 9.66 -5.46
N ALA A 427 32.04 8.35 -5.43
CA ALA A 427 32.05 7.49 -6.61
C ALA A 427 30.72 7.60 -7.37
N LYS A 428 30.64 7.01 -8.57
CA LYS A 428 29.36 6.97 -9.31
C LYS A 428 28.28 6.14 -8.59
N GLY A 429 28.70 5.24 -7.69
CA GLY A 429 27.81 4.49 -6.79
C GLY A 429 27.47 5.21 -5.48
N GLY A 430 27.82 6.49 -5.31
CA GLY A 430 27.60 7.25 -4.07
C GLY A 430 28.86 7.36 -3.20
N LEU A 431 28.67 7.66 -1.91
CA LEU A 431 29.77 7.68 -0.95
C LEU A 431 30.35 6.28 -0.76
N MET A 432 31.67 6.19 -0.68
CA MET A 432 32.33 4.94 -0.31
C MET A 432 31.98 4.64 1.17
N ALA A 433 31.36 3.48 1.42
CA ALA A 433 30.68 3.10 2.66
C ALA A 433 31.48 3.21 3.99
N ASP A 434 32.78 3.49 3.92
CA ASP A 434 33.70 3.54 5.06
C ASP A 434 33.93 4.98 5.60
N MET A 435 33.15 5.94 5.13
CA MET A 435 33.36 7.37 5.37
C MET A 435 32.18 8.01 6.12
N GLU A 436 32.12 7.81 7.45
CA GLU A 436 31.13 8.40 8.36
C GLU A 436 31.36 9.92 8.58
N ASP A 437 30.99 10.78 7.63
CA ASP A 437 30.85 12.23 7.90
C ASP A 437 29.41 12.74 7.91
N GLY A 438 28.44 11.86 7.64
CA GLY A 438 27.02 12.20 7.71
C GLY A 438 26.51 13.03 6.53
N SER A 439 27.23 13.13 5.40
CA SER A 439 26.72 13.76 4.18
C SER A 439 25.81 12.84 3.36
N SER A 440 24.67 12.40 3.95
CA SER A 440 23.65 11.54 3.33
C SER A 440 23.07 12.04 2.00
N ILE A 441 23.37 13.28 1.62
CA ILE A 441 22.96 13.89 0.35
C ILE A 441 23.63 13.26 -0.86
N PHE A 442 24.82 12.66 -0.70
CA PHE A 442 25.53 11.98 -1.79
C PHE A 442 25.12 10.51 -1.96
N ASP A 443 24.07 10.09 -1.26
CA ASP A 443 23.30 8.86 -1.55
C ASP A 443 22.11 9.17 -2.49
N ASN A 444 21.77 10.44 -2.69
CA ASN A 444 20.70 10.85 -3.60
C ASN A 444 21.17 10.77 -5.07
N GLN A 445 20.46 9.99 -5.89
CA GLN A 445 20.85 9.75 -7.28
C GLN A 445 20.91 11.03 -8.11
N SER A 446 20.00 11.98 -7.91
CA SER A 446 20.00 13.26 -8.65
C SER A 446 21.25 14.09 -8.34
N VAL A 447 21.75 14.03 -7.11
CA VAL A 447 23.01 14.70 -6.71
C VAL A 447 24.20 14.02 -7.38
N ILE A 448 24.24 12.69 -7.40
CA ILE A 448 25.32 11.93 -8.07
C ILE A 448 25.31 12.19 -9.58
N ASP A 449 24.13 12.12 -10.21
CA ASP A 449 23.99 12.31 -11.66
C ASP A 449 24.41 13.73 -12.06
N ALA A 450 24.00 14.74 -11.29
CA ALA A 450 24.45 16.10 -11.51
C ALA A 450 25.97 16.22 -11.33
N LEU A 451 26.57 15.59 -10.32
CA LEU A 451 28.02 15.66 -10.07
C LEU A 451 28.84 15.04 -11.20
N TYR A 452 28.30 13.98 -11.83
CA TYR A 452 28.92 13.25 -12.94
C TYR A 452 28.43 13.72 -14.33
N SER A 453 27.62 14.77 -14.40
CA SER A 453 27.20 15.39 -15.67
C SER A 453 28.39 16.02 -16.40
N ASP A 454 28.33 16.11 -17.73
CA ASP A 454 29.41 16.71 -18.51
C ASP A 454 29.62 18.18 -18.13
N GLU A 455 28.53 18.90 -17.83
CA GLU A 455 28.54 20.30 -17.40
C GLU A 455 29.32 20.48 -16.08
N VAL A 456 28.97 19.70 -15.05
CA VAL A 456 29.59 19.86 -13.73
C VAL A 456 30.99 19.24 -13.71
N LEU A 457 31.17 18.06 -14.33
CA LEU A 457 32.43 17.32 -14.30
C LEU A 457 33.48 17.87 -15.27
N LEU A 458 33.12 18.11 -16.53
CA LEU A 458 34.08 18.49 -17.57
C LEU A 458 34.19 20.01 -17.69
N ASP A 459 33.06 20.71 -17.71
CA ASP A 459 33.05 22.18 -17.82
C ASP A 459 33.29 22.88 -16.47
N SER A 460 33.28 22.11 -15.38
CA SER A 460 33.53 22.60 -14.01
C SER A 460 32.62 23.77 -13.67
N VAL A 461 31.36 23.74 -14.08
CA VAL A 461 30.36 24.77 -13.71
C VAL A 461 29.59 24.36 -12.46
N ASN A 462 28.87 25.31 -11.86
CA ASN A 462 27.92 25.00 -10.79
C ASN A 462 26.77 24.19 -11.39
N SER A 463 26.23 23.23 -10.64
CA SER A 463 25.02 22.52 -11.04
C SER A 463 23.81 23.47 -11.07
N GLU A 464 22.75 23.03 -11.74
CA GLU A 464 21.42 23.55 -11.45
C GLU A 464 21.04 23.27 -9.98
N LEU A 465 19.99 23.93 -9.50
CA LEU A 465 19.43 23.65 -8.19
C LEU A 465 18.83 22.23 -8.19
N ILE A 466 19.26 21.40 -7.25
CA ILE A 466 18.80 20.02 -7.10
C ILE A 466 17.92 19.95 -5.86
N GLU A 467 16.64 19.65 -6.05
CA GLU A 467 15.70 19.42 -4.95
C GLU A 467 15.86 17.98 -4.44
N ILE A 468 16.24 17.83 -3.17
CA ILE A 468 16.39 16.52 -2.51
C ILE A 468 15.05 16.13 -1.86
N SER A 469 14.36 17.11 -1.27
CA SER A 469 13.05 17.01 -0.63
C SER A 469 12.36 18.38 -0.61
N ASP A 470 11.10 18.44 -0.22
CA ASP A 470 10.29 19.68 -0.09
C ASP A 470 10.94 20.76 0.80
N ASP A 471 11.89 20.37 1.65
CA ASP A 471 12.55 21.20 2.66
C ASP A 471 14.07 21.27 2.51
N ARG A 472 14.66 20.62 1.50
CA ARG A 472 16.12 20.60 1.28
C ARG A 472 16.51 20.60 -0.18
N SER A 473 17.37 21.54 -0.56
CA SER A 473 17.91 21.67 -1.91
C SER A 473 19.41 21.90 -1.87
N ILE A 474 20.11 21.54 -2.95
CA ILE A 474 21.55 21.65 -3.05
C ILE A 474 22.00 22.19 -4.40
N ILE A 475 23.11 22.92 -4.40
CA ILE A 475 23.89 23.26 -5.59
C ILE A 475 25.30 22.74 -5.38
N ILE A 476 25.83 22.00 -6.35
CA ILE A 476 27.13 21.34 -6.27
C ILE A 476 28.08 21.84 -7.35
N ARG A 477 29.38 21.64 -7.11
CA ARG A 477 30.45 21.92 -8.07
C ARG A 477 31.61 20.97 -7.84
N VAL A 478 32.31 20.57 -8.91
CA VAL A 478 33.57 19.82 -8.77
C VAL A 478 34.66 20.69 -8.14
N LYS A 479 35.32 20.13 -7.12
CA LYS A 479 36.53 20.66 -6.51
C LYS A 479 37.78 19.92 -6.98
N GLU A 480 37.74 18.59 -6.96
CA GLU A 480 38.86 17.73 -7.34
C GLU A 480 38.36 16.40 -7.93
N VAL A 481 39.02 15.93 -8.98
CA VAL A 481 38.71 14.65 -9.63
C VAL A 481 39.88 13.69 -9.45
N PHE A 482 39.61 12.51 -8.89
CA PHE A 482 40.55 11.42 -8.80
C PHE A 482 40.28 10.43 -9.92
N GLU A 483 41.11 10.45 -10.96
CA GLU A 483 41.00 9.52 -12.08
C GLU A 483 41.32 8.06 -11.67
N PRO A 484 40.74 7.07 -12.36
CA PRO A 484 41.05 5.66 -12.17
C PRO A 484 42.55 5.39 -12.19
N LYS A 485 43.05 4.73 -11.14
CA LYS A 485 44.44 4.29 -11.04
C LYS A 485 44.50 2.79 -11.16
N GLN A 486 45.39 2.31 -12.01
CA GLN A 486 45.66 0.88 -12.13
C GLN A 486 46.12 0.32 -10.77
N LEU A 487 45.40 -0.68 -10.26
CA LEU A 487 45.80 -1.43 -9.07
C LEU A 487 46.94 -2.36 -9.43
N ALA A 488 47.97 -2.46 -8.59
CA ALA A 488 49.05 -3.39 -8.79
C ALA A 488 48.56 -4.83 -8.66
N ILE A 489 49.15 -5.75 -9.44
CA ILE A 489 48.77 -7.17 -9.39
C ILE A 489 48.85 -7.75 -7.97
N SER A 490 49.77 -7.27 -7.12
CA SER A 490 49.88 -7.67 -5.72
C SER A 490 48.65 -7.30 -4.87
N GLU A 491 47.94 -6.23 -5.23
CA GLU A 491 46.75 -5.75 -4.54
C GLU A 491 45.51 -6.57 -4.92
N VAL A 492 45.48 -7.11 -6.15
CA VAL A 492 44.32 -7.85 -6.70
C VAL A 492 44.57 -9.35 -6.87
N SER A 493 45.75 -9.85 -6.49
CA SER A 493 46.17 -11.24 -6.73
C SER A 493 45.22 -12.26 -6.12
N SER A 494 44.65 -11.98 -4.94
CA SER A 494 43.73 -12.92 -4.28
C SER A 494 42.41 -13.07 -5.05
N ASP A 495 41.85 -11.97 -5.56
CA ASP A 495 40.65 -11.97 -6.39
C ASP A 495 40.91 -12.70 -7.72
N ILE A 496 42.04 -12.41 -8.37
CA ILE A 496 42.44 -13.09 -9.62
C ILE A 496 42.55 -14.59 -9.40
N VAL A 497 43.22 -15.03 -8.31
CA VAL A 497 43.35 -16.46 -7.99
C VAL A 497 41.97 -17.10 -7.81
N GLN A 498 41.05 -16.44 -7.10
CA GLN A 498 39.70 -16.96 -6.90
C GLN A 498 38.95 -17.10 -8.23
N ARG A 499 38.96 -16.07 -9.08
CA ARG A 499 38.31 -16.08 -10.41
C ARG A 499 38.90 -17.14 -11.33
N LEU A 500 40.22 -17.20 -11.42
CA LEU A 500 40.93 -18.20 -12.23
C LEU A 500 40.66 -19.62 -11.74
N THR A 501 40.59 -19.83 -10.43
CA THR A 501 40.30 -21.15 -9.85
C THR A 501 38.92 -21.64 -10.32
N VAL A 502 37.90 -20.78 -10.26
CA VAL A 502 36.55 -21.09 -10.74
C VAL A 502 36.54 -21.30 -12.26
N GLN A 503 37.21 -20.45 -13.03
CA GLN A 503 37.26 -20.56 -14.49
C GLN A 503 37.95 -21.87 -14.95
N GLN A 504 39.06 -22.22 -14.31
CA GLN A 504 39.78 -23.46 -14.60
C GLN A 504 38.96 -24.69 -14.15
N ALA A 505 38.22 -24.60 -13.04
CA ALA A 505 37.33 -25.68 -12.59
C ALA A 505 36.20 -25.93 -13.60
N ALA A 506 35.55 -24.86 -14.08
CA ALA A 506 34.52 -24.96 -15.10
C ALA A 506 35.06 -25.58 -16.41
N LYS A 507 36.28 -25.19 -16.83
CA LYS A 507 36.95 -25.81 -17.99
C LYS A 507 37.23 -27.30 -17.77
N ALA A 508 37.68 -27.68 -16.58
CA ALA A 508 37.95 -29.07 -16.24
C ALA A 508 36.69 -29.93 -16.21
N LEU A 509 35.58 -29.43 -15.63
CA LEU A 509 34.28 -30.11 -15.68
C LEU A 509 33.77 -30.26 -17.10
N SER A 510 33.88 -29.21 -17.94
CA SER A 510 33.51 -29.28 -19.35
C SER A 510 34.32 -30.34 -20.11
N ALA A 511 35.60 -30.51 -19.77
CA ALA A 511 36.44 -31.56 -20.34
C ALA A 511 36.01 -32.96 -19.87
N GLN A 512 35.62 -33.12 -18.59
CA GLN A 512 35.05 -34.38 -18.08
C GLN A 512 33.74 -34.73 -18.80
N GLU A 513 32.81 -33.78 -18.93
CA GLU A 513 31.57 -33.97 -19.70
C GLU A 513 31.87 -34.36 -21.15
N SER A 514 32.82 -33.68 -21.80
CA SER A 514 33.24 -34.00 -23.17
C SER A 514 33.80 -35.43 -23.30
N ASN A 515 34.52 -35.94 -22.29
CA ASN A 515 35.00 -37.31 -22.29
C ASN A 515 33.86 -38.32 -22.12
N ILE A 516 32.88 -38.05 -21.24
CA ILE A 516 31.68 -38.89 -21.12
C ILE A 516 30.95 -38.94 -22.48
N ARG A 517 30.76 -37.79 -23.13
CA ARG A 517 30.12 -37.72 -24.45
C ARG A 517 30.87 -38.52 -25.53
N LYS A 518 32.20 -38.47 -25.55
CA LYS A 518 32.99 -39.30 -26.46
C LYS A 518 32.79 -40.79 -26.21
N SER A 519 32.72 -41.23 -24.96
CA SER A 519 32.43 -42.64 -24.63
C SER A 519 31.05 -43.05 -25.14
N LEU A 520 30.05 -42.19 -25.01
CA LEU A 520 28.71 -42.39 -25.56
C LEU A 520 28.72 -42.47 -27.10
N ASP A 521 29.46 -41.58 -27.77
CA ASP A 521 29.62 -41.58 -29.23
C ASP A 521 30.32 -42.85 -29.76
N LEU A 522 31.15 -43.49 -28.92
CA LEU A 522 31.78 -44.78 -29.20
C LEU A 522 30.85 -45.99 -28.94
N GLY A 523 29.61 -45.73 -28.49
CA GLY A 523 28.58 -46.75 -28.31
C GLY A 523 28.51 -47.37 -26.92
N LEU A 524 29.18 -46.79 -25.91
CA LEU A 524 28.96 -47.20 -24.52
C LEU A 524 27.56 -46.79 -24.06
N SER A 525 26.97 -47.58 -23.15
CA SER A 525 25.74 -47.19 -22.46
C SER A 525 25.99 -45.97 -21.55
N PHE A 526 24.93 -45.24 -21.19
CA PHE A 526 25.03 -44.12 -20.25
C PHE A 526 25.68 -44.53 -18.92
N SER A 527 25.29 -45.69 -18.39
CA SER A 527 25.88 -46.25 -17.17
C SER A 527 27.35 -46.60 -17.32
N ASP A 528 27.76 -47.20 -18.44
CA ASP A 528 29.16 -47.58 -18.66
C ASP A 528 30.05 -46.34 -18.83
N ALA A 529 29.58 -45.33 -19.56
CA ALA A 529 30.28 -44.06 -19.74
C ALA A 529 30.44 -43.30 -18.41
N ALA A 530 29.44 -43.36 -17.52
CA ALA A 530 29.53 -42.81 -16.16
C ALA A 530 30.62 -43.50 -15.35
N ILE A 531 30.62 -44.85 -15.33
CA ILE A 531 31.56 -45.67 -14.57
C ILE A 531 32.99 -45.47 -15.08
N GLU A 532 33.19 -45.38 -16.40
CA GLU A 532 34.50 -45.14 -17.00
C GLU A 532 35.15 -43.85 -16.51
N GLN A 533 34.35 -42.80 -16.29
CA GLN A 533 34.81 -41.50 -15.77
C GLN A 533 34.74 -41.40 -14.24
N GLY A 534 34.41 -42.49 -13.54
CA GLY A 534 34.31 -42.52 -12.07
C GLY A 534 33.16 -41.68 -11.52
N ALA A 535 32.15 -41.37 -12.34
CA ALA A 535 31.04 -40.53 -11.95
C ALA A 535 29.91 -41.34 -11.30
N THR A 536 29.24 -40.75 -10.30
CA THR A 536 28.15 -41.43 -9.58
C THR A 536 26.88 -41.40 -10.41
N LEU A 537 26.48 -42.57 -10.92
CA LEU A 537 25.21 -42.77 -11.61
C LEU A 537 24.05 -42.79 -10.59
N SER A 538 23.00 -42.03 -10.89
CA SER A 538 21.73 -42.08 -10.17
C SER A 538 20.57 -42.32 -11.14
N THR A 539 19.49 -42.92 -10.64
CA THR A 539 18.29 -43.26 -11.44
C THR A 539 17.01 -43.05 -10.63
N GLY A 540 15.93 -42.66 -11.29
CA GLY A 540 14.67 -42.37 -10.62
C GLY A 540 13.64 -41.67 -11.49
N PHE A 541 12.42 -41.62 -10.95
CA PHE A 541 11.30 -40.87 -11.51
C PHE A 541 11.21 -39.49 -10.87
N PHE A 542 10.95 -38.48 -11.70
CA PHE A 542 10.79 -37.11 -11.28
C PHE A 542 9.47 -36.55 -11.77
N SER A 543 8.83 -35.72 -10.95
CA SER A 543 7.67 -34.89 -11.27
C SER A 543 8.09 -33.43 -11.47
N ARG A 544 7.20 -32.62 -12.05
CA ARG A 544 7.44 -31.17 -12.28
C ARG A 544 7.73 -30.37 -11.00
N ASN A 545 7.30 -30.88 -9.86
CA ASN A 545 7.49 -30.30 -8.52
C ASN A 545 8.55 -31.03 -7.68
N SER A 546 9.38 -31.88 -8.28
CA SER A 546 10.44 -32.59 -7.57
C SER A 546 11.43 -31.64 -6.93
N SER A 547 11.74 -31.85 -5.64
CA SER A 547 12.79 -31.13 -4.90
C SER A 547 14.13 -31.86 -4.85
N VAL A 548 14.23 -33.06 -5.43
CA VAL A 548 15.45 -33.89 -5.45
C VAL A 548 16.51 -33.30 -6.39
N LEU A 549 16.06 -32.70 -7.49
CA LEU A 549 16.90 -32.00 -8.46
C LEU A 549 16.68 -30.50 -8.33
N GLU A 550 17.68 -29.72 -8.71
CA GLU A 550 17.56 -28.27 -8.75
C GLU A 550 16.53 -27.80 -9.78
N GLN A 551 15.85 -26.68 -9.48
CA GLN A 551 14.68 -26.24 -10.25
C GLN A 551 14.99 -25.96 -11.73
N GLY A 552 16.17 -25.40 -12.03
CA GLY A 552 16.59 -25.15 -13.42
C GLY A 552 16.68 -26.42 -14.25
N LEU A 553 17.26 -27.48 -13.66
CA LEU A 553 17.34 -28.80 -14.28
C LEU A 553 15.96 -29.44 -14.46
N VAL A 554 15.09 -29.38 -13.43
CA VAL A 554 13.69 -29.87 -13.53
C VAL A 554 12.97 -29.18 -14.69
N ASN A 555 13.06 -27.85 -14.77
CA ASN A 555 12.43 -27.09 -15.85
C ASN A 555 12.93 -27.51 -17.24
N GLN A 556 14.25 -27.71 -17.41
CA GLN A 556 14.81 -28.19 -18.68
C GLN A 556 14.32 -29.61 -19.00
N ILE A 557 14.41 -30.54 -18.05
CA ILE A 557 13.94 -31.93 -18.22
C ILE A 557 12.50 -31.95 -18.72
N PHE A 558 11.62 -31.13 -18.13
CA PHE A 558 10.19 -31.09 -18.46
C PHE A 558 9.81 -30.22 -19.66
N SER A 559 10.79 -29.53 -20.25
CA SER A 559 10.66 -28.82 -21.54
C SER A 559 10.91 -29.73 -22.75
N ILE A 560 11.59 -30.87 -22.56
CA ILE A 560 11.90 -31.80 -23.64
C ILE A 560 10.59 -32.43 -24.17
N PRO A 561 10.33 -32.45 -25.48
CA PRO A 561 9.17 -33.12 -26.06
C PRO A 561 9.09 -34.60 -25.68
N ARG A 562 7.88 -35.13 -25.46
CA ARG A 562 7.69 -36.53 -25.01
C ARG A 562 8.27 -37.58 -25.96
N ASN A 563 8.45 -37.24 -27.23
CA ASN A 563 8.98 -38.10 -28.28
C ASN A 563 10.49 -37.92 -28.53
N GLU A 564 11.16 -37.04 -27.78
CA GLU A 564 12.59 -36.73 -27.92
C GLU A 564 13.37 -37.27 -26.70
N LEU A 565 13.40 -38.60 -26.58
CA LEU A 565 14.23 -39.28 -25.59
C LEU A 565 15.72 -39.14 -25.94
N GLY A 566 16.59 -39.24 -24.94
CA GLY A 566 18.03 -39.24 -25.15
C GLY A 566 18.80 -38.42 -24.12
N ILE A 567 20.07 -38.19 -24.45
CA ILE A 567 21.06 -37.62 -23.54
C ILE A 567 21.17 -36.11 -23.72
N GLN A 568 21.08 -35.37 -22.63
CA GLN A 568 21.18 -33.92 -22.56
C GLN A 568 22.12 -33.50 -21.43
N SER A 569 22.56 -32.23 -21.45
CA SER A 569 23.25 -31.62 -20.31
C SER A 569 22.58 -30.33 -19.85
N PHE A 570 22.84 -30.02 -18.58
CA PHE A 570 22.49 -28.78 -17.92
C PHE A 570 23.70 -28.24 -17.16
N VAL A 571 23.93 -26.94 -17.22
CA VAL A 571 24.93 -26.26 -16.39
C VAL A 571 24.18 -25.42 -15.37
N ALA A 572 24.38 -25.76 -14.10
CA ALA A 572 23.76 -25.10 -12.97
C ALA A 572 24.37 -23.71 -12.73
N SER A 573 23.62 -22.84 -12.04
CA SER A 573 24.10 -21.50 -11.68
C SER A 573 25.31 -21.51 -10.74
N ASN A 574 25.48 -22.58 -9.95
CA ASN A 574 26.64 -22.79 -9.09
C ASN A 574 27.87 -23.37 -9.84
N GLY A 575 27.73 -23.68 -11.13
CA GLY A 575 28.79 -24.26 -11.97
C GLY A 575 28.83 -25.78 -12.01
N ASP A 576 27.95 -26.50 -11.32
CA ASP A 576 27.81 -27.95 -11.47
C ASP A 576 27.31 -28.30 -12.89
N ILE A 577 27.77 -29.42 -13.43
CA ILE A 577 27.27 -29.94 -14.72
C ILE A 577 26.47 -31.21 -14.44
N TYR A 578 25.24 -31.24 -14.94
CA TYR A 578 24.41 -32.44 -14.94
C TYR A 578 24.36 -33.00 -16.34
N LEU A 579 24.70 -34.28 -16.49
CA LEU A 579 24.42 -35.04 -17.69
C LEU A 579 23.29 -36.00 -17.35
N PHE A 580 22.25 -36.07 -18.19
CA PHE A 580 21.13 -36.96 -17.95
C PHE A 580 20.64 -37.61 -19.24
N GLU A 581 20.12 -38.82 -19.13
CA GLU A 581 19.45 -39.58 -20.17
C GLU A 581 17.98 -39.71 -19.80
N LEU A 582 17.11 -39.14 -20.63
CA LEU A 582 15.66 -39.30 -20.51
C LEU A 582 15.25 -40.68 -21.06
N LEU A 583 14.81 -41.57 -20.16
CA LEU A 583 14.47 -42.96 -20.46
C LEU A 583 13.01 -43.11 -20.87
N SER A 584 12.10 -42.50 -20.12
CA SER A 584 10.65 -42.55 -20.39
C SER A 584 9.94 -41.27 -19.95
N VAL A 585 8.77 -41.05 -20.54
CA VAL A 585 7.80 -40.04 -20.09
C VAL A 585 6.49 -40.76 -19.86
N ASP A 586 6.12 -40.90 -18.59
CA ASP A 586 4.98 -41.68 -18.13
C ASP A 586 4.01 -40.80 -17.32
N GLN A 587 2.85 -41.35 -17.00
CA GLN A 587 1.95 -40.79 -15.99
C GLN A 587 2.13 -41.55 -14.69
N ASP A 588 2.01 -40.85 -13.55
CA ASP A 588 2.01 -41.49 -12.24
C ASP A 588 0.65 -42.11 -11.92
N ASP A 589 0.34 -43.22 -12.58
CA ASP A 589 -0.95 -43.92 -12.41
C ASP A 589 -1.14 -44.48 -10.98
N GLU A 590 -0.05 -44.72 -10.24
CA GLU A 590 -0.10 -45.33 -8.90
C GLU A 590 -0.53 -44.35 -7.80
N GLN A 591 -0.18 -43.06 -7.92
CA GLN A 591 -0.62 -42.03 -6.97
C GLN A 591 -2.02 -41.46 -7.29
N MET A 592 -2.53 -41.77 -8.48
CA MET A 592 -3.76 -41.18 -9.00
C MET A 592 -4.99 -42.05 -8.68
N ASN A 593 -5.28 -42.21 -7.39
CA ASN A 593 -6.53 -42.85 -6.97
C ASN A 593 -7.76 -41.96 -7.32
N ALA A 594 -8.97 -42.53 -7.25
CA ALA A 594 -10.19 -41.84 -7.65
C ALA A 594 -10.47 -40.55 -6.84
N GLU A 595 -10.02 -40.48 -5.59
CA GLU A 595 -10.20 -39.32 -4.71
C GLU A 595 -9.25 -38.17 -5.09
N VAL A 596 -7.98 -38.48 -5.35
CA VAL A 596 -6.98 -37.52 -5.84
C VAL A 596 -7.40 -36.97 -7.20
N LEU A 597 -7.89 -37.82 -8.10
CA LEU A 597 -8.39 -37.41 -9.40
C LEU A 597 -9.59 -36.45 -9.28
N ALA A 598 -10.53 -36.75 -8.37
CA ALA A 598 -11.68 -35.89 -8.14
C ALA A 598 -11.28 -34.53 -7.56
N SER A 599 -10.35 -34.51 -6.61
CA SER A 599 -9.80 -33.28 -6.03
C SER A 599 -9.09 -32.43 -7.09
N LEU A 600 -8.28 -33.06 -7.94
CA LEU A 600 -7.58 -32.36 -9.02
C LEU A 600 -8.54 -31.75 -10.04
N LYS A 601 -9.57 -32.51 -10.46
CA LYS A 601 -10.63 -31.98 -11.33
C LYS A 601 -11.36 -30.81 -10.70
N GLN A 602 -11.66 -30.87 -9.41
CA GLN A 602 -12.30 -29.77 -8.69
C GLN A 602 -11.41 -28.53 -8.62
N GLN A 603 -10.09 -28.71 -8.48
CA GLN A 603 -9.13 -27.62 -8.51
C GLN A 603 -9.07 -26.98 -9.90
N LEU A 604 -9.01 -27.79 -10.96
CA LEU A 604 -9.02 -27.31 -12.35
C LEU A 604 -10.31 -26.55 -12.69
N LEU A 605 -11.46 -27.01 -12.21
CA LEU A 605 -12.73 -26.30 -12.35
C LEU A 605 -12.70 -24.94 -11.65
N THR A 606 -12.17 -24.89 -10.42
CA THR A 606 -12.03 -23.64 -9.66
C THR A 606 -11.12 -22.65 -10.38
N MET A 607 -9.97 -23.12 -10.87
CA MET A 607 -9.01 -22.28 -11.62
C MET A 607 -9.62 -21.75 -12.92
N GLY A 608 -10.31 -22.61 -13.68
CA GLY A 608 -10.98 -22.19 -14.91
C GLY A 608 -12.09 -21.17 -14.66
N GLY A 609 -12.87 -21.35 -13.58
CA GLY A 609 -13.87 -20.37 -13.17
C GLY A 609 -13.29 -19.00 -12.81
N GLN A 610 -12.15 -18.97 -12.10
CA GLN A 610 -11.43 -17.71 -11.83
C GLN A 610 -10.92 -17.06 -13.12
N GLN A 611 -10.45 -17.86 -14.07
CA GLN A 611 -10.00 -17.37 -15.37
C GLN A 611 -11.15 -16.77 -16.19
N ASP A 612 -12.34 -17.36 -16.16
CA ASP A 612 -13.53 -16.83 -16.82
C ASP A 612 -13.96 -15.48 -16.22
N VAL A 613 -13.86 -15.31 -14.90
CA VAL A 613 -14.09 -14.00 -14.24
C VAL A 613 -13.08 -12.96 -14.72
N ALA A 614 -11.79 -13.33 -14.83
CA ALA A 614 -10.76 -12.44 -15.34
C ALA A 614 -11.00 -12.05 -16.81
N TYR A 615 -11.41 -12.99 -17.67
CA TYR A 615 -11.78 -12.68 -19.06
C TYR A 615 -13.02 -11.81 -19.16
N TYR A 616 -13.99 -12.00 -18.28
CA TYR A 616 -15.15 -11.14 -18.20
C TYR A 616 -14.76 -9.71 -17.81
N MET A 617 -13.90 -9.54 -16.79
CA MET A 617 -13.37 -8.23 -16.40
C MET A 617 -12.63 -7.55 -17.56
N GLU A 618 -11.75 -8.27 -18.24
CA GLU A 618 -11.02 -7.76 -19.40
C GLU A 618 -11.99 -7.32 -20.52
N SER A 619 -13.04 -8.10 -20.76
CA SER A 619 -14.10 -7.72 -21.71
C SER A 619 -14.83 -6.44 -21.28
N LEU A 620 -15.09 -6.25 -19.99
CA LEU A 620 -15.70 -5.02 -19.48
C LEU A 620 -14.77 -3.83 -19.74
N LYS A 621 -13.48 -3.94 -19.38
CA LYS A 621 -12.47 -2.90 -19.61
C LYS A 621 -12.37 -2.51 -21.09
N GLN A 622 -12.34 -3.48 -22.00
CA GLN A 622 -12.27 -3.23 -23.44
C GLN A 622 -13.52 -2.53 -24.00
N SER A 623 -14.67 -2.73 -23.37
CA SER A 623 -15.94 -2.11 -23.78
C SER A 623 -16.22 -0.75 -23.16
N ALA A 624 -15.48 -0.37 -22.12
CA ALA A 624 -15.74 0.83 -21.33
C ALA A 624 -15.05 2.08 -21.90
N GLU A 625 -15.67 3.24 -21.69
CA GLU A 625 -15.02 4.54 -21.86
C GLU A 625 -14.31 4.90 -20.55
N ILE A 626 -12.97 4.82 -20.55
CA ILE A 626 -12.13 5.11 -19.38
C ILE A 626 -11.27 6.33 -19.68
N LYS A 627 -11.40 7.38 -18.86
CA LYS A 627 -10.52 8.57 -18.90
C LYS A 627 -9.74 8.64 -17.60
N ARG A 628 -8.43 8.85 -17.69
CA ARG A 628 -7.49 8.99 -16.57
C ARG A 628 -6.75 10.30 -16.68
#